data_AF-A0A4Y7QE54-F1
#
_entry.id   AF-A0A4Y7QE54-F1
#
_cell.length_a   1.000
_cell.length_b   1.000
_cell.length_c   1.000
_cell.angle_alpha   90.00
_cell.angle_beta   90.00
_cell.angle_gamma   90.00
#
_symmetry.space_group_name_H-M   'P 1'
#
loop_
_entity.id
_entity.type
_entity.pdbx_description
1 polymer ?
#
loop_
_entity_poly.entity_id
_entity_poly.type
_entity_poly.pdbx_seq_one_letter_code
_entity_poly.pdbx_strand_id
1 'polypeptide(L)'
;WGDIVAHAKEPLSISRVLTAIWEHLHKPLSYTEYTSLCSQPGRLEEVAKMQYAAWFRCRTADALVDYERRVGYKRIDVLMGRTIFWGLTPQLHTDGTWRLSLGLMP
;
A
#
# COMPACT_ATOMS: atom_id res chain seq x y z
N TRP A 1 -5.21 6.24 -4.06
CA TRP A 1 -4.55 6.48 -2.76
C TRP A 1 -3.78 7.79 -2.83
N GLY A 2 -3.65 8.53 -1.72
CA GLY A 2 -2.93 9.80 -1.70
C GLY A 2 -1.41 9.64 -1.81
N ASP A 3 -0.69 10.76 -1.91
CA ASP A 3 0.77 10.79 -2.08
C ASP A 3 1.51 10.15 -0.88
N ILE A 4 2.60 9.46 -1.19
CA ILE A 4 3.55 8.95 -0.18
C ILE A 4 4.57 10.06 0.08
N VAL A 5 4.38 10.78 1.18
CA VAL A 5 5.26 11.92 1.52
C VAL A 5 6.37 11.44 2.45
N ALA A 6 7.60 11.43 1.95
CA ALA A 6 8.79 11.17 2.75
C ALA A 6 9.46 12.51 3.11
N HIS A 7 9.29 12.96 4.36
CA HIS A 7 10.03 14.11 4.86
C HIS A 7 11.42 13.68 5.34
N ALA A 8 12.46 14.41 4.96
CA ALA A 8 13.81 14.16 5.45
C ALA A 8 14.48 15.46 5.90
N LYS A 9 15.00 15.46 7.12
CA LYS A 9 15.90 16.50 7.66
C LYS A 9 17.35 16.30 7.20
N GLU A 10 17.65 15.13 6.65
CA GLU A 10 18.94 14.64 6.16
C GLU A 10 18.82 14.29 4.66
N PRO A 11 19.92 14.03 3.95
CA PRO A 11 19.86 13.57 2.56
C PRO A 11 18.93 12.36 2.41
N LEU A 12 18.00 12.44 1.46
CA LEU A 12 17.04 11.38 1.20
C LEU A 12 17.80 10.13 0.68
N SER A 13 17.76 9.04 1.42
CA SER A 13 18.34 7.77 0.99
C SER A 13 17.30 6.87 0.32
N ILE A 14 17.76 5.96 -0.55
CA ILE A 14 16.89 4.93 -1.16
C ILE A 14 16.16 4.13 -0.08
N SER A 15 16.86 3.79 1.01
CA SER A 15 16.24 3.08 2.14
C SER A 15 15.05 3.83 2.70
N ARG A 16 15.14 5.17 2.89
CA ARG A 16 14.01 5.96 3.41
C ARG A 16 12.82 5.98 2.46
N VAL A 17 13.06 6.03 1.15
CA VAL A 17 12.00 5.95 0.14
C VAL A 17 11.30 4.60 0.22
N LEU A 18 12.05 3.50 0.26
CA LEU A 18 11.51 2.15 0.37
C LEU A 18 10.73 1.95 1.68
N THR A 19 11.25 2.45 2.80
CA THR A 19 10.56 2.43 4.09
C THR A 19 9.25 3.22 4.03
N ALA A 20 9.24 4.42 3.46
CA ALA A 20 8.03 5.24 3.34
C ALA A 20 6.94 4.54 2.49
N ILE A 21 7.34 3.87 1.40
CA ILE A 21 6.44 3.05 0.58
C ILE A 21 5.87 1.90 1.42
N TRP A 22 6.74 1.15 2.10
CA TRP A 22 6.35 0.04 2.95
C TRP A 22 5.36 0.48 4.04
N GLU A 23 5.67 1.56 4.77
CA GLU A 23 4.82 2.12 5.82
C GLU A 23 3.46 2.54 5.26
N HIS A 24 3.43 3.20 4.09
CA HIS A 24 2.20 3.61 3.46
C HIS A 24 1.30 2.42 3.09
N LEU A 25 1.88 1.34 2.56
CA LEU A 25 1.14 0.13 2.18
C LEU A 25 0.64 -0.66 3.40
N HIS A 26 1.32 -0.56 4.54
CA HIS A 26 0.92 -1.23 5.78
C HIS A 26 -0.12 -0.46 6.60
N LYS A 27 -0.51 0.75 6.17
CA LYS A 27 -1.60 1.50 6.81
C LYS A 27 -2.94 0.79 6.62
N PRO A 28 -3.85 0.87 7.62
CA PRO A 28 -5.22 0.43 7.46
C PRO A 28 -5.89 1.13 6.29
N LEU A 29 -6.68 0.38 5.53
CA LEU A 29 -7.55 0.88 4.50
C LEU A 29 -8.68 1.66 5.18
N SER A 30 -8.90 2.92 4.78
CA SER A 30 -9.98 3.71 5.36
C SER A 30 -11.34 3.17 4.91
N TYR A 31 -12.40 3.51 5.67
CA TYR A 31 -13.77 3.16 5.27
C TYR A 31 -14.13 3.73 3.89
N THR A 32 -13.70 4.96 3.58
CA THR A 32 -13.96 5.60 2.29
C THR A 32 -13.19 4.93 1.14
N GLU A 33 -11.96 4.48 1.38
CA GLU A 33 -11.18 3.71 0.40
C GLU A 33 -11.85 2.36 0.14
N TYR A 34 -12.31 1.66 1.19
CA TYR A 34 -12.99 0.38 1.08
C TYR A 34 -14.32 0.50 0.33
N THR A 35 -15.16 1.47 0.66
CA THR A 35 -16.45 1.65 -0.03
C THR A 35 -16.26 2.05 -1.49
N SER A 36 -15.25 2.87 -1.80
CA SER A 36 -14.92 3.21 -3.19
C SER A 36 -14.51 1.98 -3.99
N LEU A 37 -13.73 1.06 -3.42
CA LEU A 37 -13.37 -0.22 -4.07
C LEU A 37 -14.59 -1.12 -4.30
N CYS A 38 -15.46 -1.24 -3.30
CA CYS A 38 -16.64 -2.12 -3.39
C CYS A 38 -17.71 -1.58 -4.35
N SER A 39 -17.83 -0.26 -4.49
CA SER A 39 -18.86 0.39 -5.31
C SER A 39 -18.47 0.53 -6.79
N GLN A 40 -17.22 0.23 -7.17
CA GLN A 40 -16.79 0.30 -8.57
C GLN A 40 -17.32 -0.89 -9.38
N PRO A 41 -18.06 -0.65 -10.48
CA PRO A 41 -18.50 -1.73 -11.37
C PRO A 41 -17.31 -2.54 -11.90
N GLY A 42 -17.43 -3.86 -11.88
CA GLY A 42 -16.39 -4.78 -12.37
C GLY A 42 -15.26 -5.06 -11.39
N ARG A 43 -15.30 -4.54 -10.14
CA ARG A 43 -14.24 -4.75 -9.12
C ARG A 43 -14.50 -5.88 -8.11
N LEU A 44 -15.57 -6.65 -8.29
CA LEU A 44 -15.99 -7.71 -7.35
C LEU A 44 -14.90 -8.76 -7.13
N GLU A 45 -14.18 -9.14 -8.19
CA GLU A 45 -13.11 -10.13 -8.12
C GLU A 45 -11.91 -9.59 -7.34
N GLU A 46 -11.54 -8.32 -7.53
CA GLU A 46 -10.45 -7.68 -6.78
C GLU A 46 -10.78 -7.53 -5.30
N VAL A 47 -12.05 -7.24 -4.97
CA VAL A 47 -12.50 -7.21 -3.57
C VAL A 47 -12.39 -8.59 -2.93
N ALA A 48 -12.80 -9.65 -3.63
CA ALA A 48 -12.66 -11.02 -3.13
C ALA A 48 -11.18 -11.40 -2.92
N LYS A 49 -10.30 -11.03 -3.86
CA LYS A 49 -8.85 -11.27 -3.73
C LYS A 49 -8.23 -10.48 -2.58
N MET A 50 -8.66 -9.24 -2.34
CA MET A 50 -8.26 -8.44 -1.19
C MET A 50 -8.67 -9.10 0.13
N GLN A 51 -9.92 -9.56 0.22
CA GLN A 51 -10.42 -10.26 1.40
C GLN A 51 -9.62 -11.54 1.69
N TYR A 52 -9.31 -12.30 0.64
CA TYR A 52 -8.44 -13.48 0.75
C TYR A 52 -7.04 -13.12 1.25
N ALA A 53 -6.42 -12.07 0.69
CA ALA A 53 -5.09 -11.62 1.10
C ALA A 53 -5.04 -11.18 2.57
N ALA A 54 -6.06 -10.45 3.03
CA ALA A 54 -6.18 -10.04 4.42
C ALA A 54 -6.33 -11.25 5.36
N TRP A 55 -7.17 -12.22 4.99
CA TRP A 55 -7.32 -13.47 5.74
C TRP A 55 -6.00 -14.25 5.80
N PHE A 56 -5.30 -14.37 4.66
CA PHE A 56 -4.02 -15.06 4.57
C PHE A 56 -2.96 -14.38 5.44
N ARG A 57 -2.82 -13.06 5.36
CA ARG A 57 -1.95 -12.25 6.23
C ARG A 57 -2.23 -12.48 7.71
N CYS A 58 -3.51 -12.45 8.11
CA CYS A 58 -3.87 -12.69 9.50
C CYS A 58 -3.52 -14.11 9.95
N ARG A 59 -3.64 -15.10 9.07
CA ARG A 59 -3.33 -16.50 9.36
C ARG A 59 -1.82 -16.76 9.48
N THR A 60 -1.00 -16.07 8.70
CA THR A 60 0.47 -16.21 8.72
C THR A 60 1.14 -15.30 9.74
N ALA A 61 0.40 -14.39 10.38
CA ALA A 61 0.90 -13.51 11.42
C ALA A 61 1.02 -14.23 12.77
N ASP A 62 1.93 -15.22 12.86
CA ASP A 62 2.31 -16.01 14.03
C ASP A 62 1.54 -15.71 15.33
N ALA A 63 2.15 -14.99 16.29
CA ALA A 63 1.54 -14.63 17.57
C ALA A 63 0.69 -13.35 17.51
N LEU A 64 0.48 -12.77 16.33
CA LEU A 64 -0.15 -11.47 16.12
C LEU A 64 -1.50 -11.55 15.39
N VAL A 65 -2.07 -12.74 15.25
CA VAL A 65 -3.36 -12.97 14.56
C VAL A 65 -4.46 -12.02 15.05
N ASP A 66 -4.65 -11.91 16.37
CA ASP A 66 -5.70 -11.06 16.96
C ASP A 66 -5.42 -9.56 16.81
N TYR A 67 -4.14 -9.18 16.73
CA TYR A 67 -3.76 -7.81 16.40
C TYR A 67 -4.10 -7.51 14.93
N GLU A 68 -3.65 -8.36 14.01
CA GLU A 68 -3.86 -8.18 12.57
C GLU A 68 -5.34 -8.21 12.17
N ARG A 69 -6.16 -9.00 12.87
CA ARG A 69 -7.63 -8.99 12.72
C ARG A 69 -8.26 -7.68 13.16
N ARG A 70 -7.82 -7.11 14.29
CA ARG A 70 -8.35 -5.83 14.80
C ARG A 70 -7.95 -4.64 13.91
N VAL A 71 -6.78 -4.70 13.28
CA VAL A 71 -6.33 -3.69 12.32
C VAL A 71 -7.21 -3.66 11.05
N GLY A 72 -7.81 -4.80 10.69
CA GLY A 72 -8.69 -4.91 9.52
C GLY A 72 -7.91 -4.99 8.20
N TYR A 73 -8.52 -4.50 7.12
CA TYR A 73 -7.90 -4.45 5.79
C TYR A 73 -6.78 -3.40 5.77
N LYS A 74 -5.64 -3.73 5.18
CA LYS A 74 -4.51 -2.83 4.90
C LYS A 74 -4.44 -2.56 3.40
N ARG A 75 -3.81 -1.46 3.00
CA ARG A 75 -3.62 -1.13 1.57
C ARG A 75 -2.83 -2.22 0.82
N ILE A 76 -1.90 -2.89 1.49
CA ILE A 76 -1.15 -4.03 0.94
C ILE A 76 -2.05 -5.23 0.59
N ASP A 77 -3.21 -5.40 1.24
CA ASP A 77 -4.13 -6.49 0.93
C ASP A 77 -4.78 -6.27 -0.45
N VAL A 78 -4.96 -5.02 -0.88
CA VAL A 78 -5.44 -4.69 -2.23
C VAL A 78 -4.42 -5.10 -3.30
N LEU A 79 -3.13 -5.14 -2.93
CA LEU A 79 -2.07 -5.67 -3.77
C LEU A 79 -1.95 -7.20 -3.69
N MET A 80 -2.86 -7.86 -2.96
CA MET A 80 -2.91 -9.32 -2.84
C MET A 80 -1.61 -9.93 -2.27
N GLY A 81 -0.91 -9.17 -1.41
CA GLY A 81 0.40 -9.59 -0.88
C GLY A 81 1.54 -9.50 -1.91
N ARG A 82 1.31 -8.95 -3.10
CA ARG A 82 2.37 -8.68 -4.08
C ARG A 82 3.13 -7.44 -3.64
N THR A 83 4.33 -7.65 -3.13
CA THR A 83 5.26 -6.59 -2.70
C THR A 83 6.23 -6.18 -3.80
N ILE A 84 6.15 -6.80 -4.98
CA ILE A 84 7.04 -6.52 -6.11
C ILE A 84 6.42 -5.43 -6.97
N PHE A 85 7.08 -4.27 -7.00
CA PHE A 85 6.79 -3.17 -7.91
C PHE A 85 7.84 -3.15 -9.04
N TRP A 86 7.39 -2.78 -10.25
CA TRP A 86 8.23 -2.71 -11.46
C TRP A 86 9.37 -1.70 -11.34
N GLY A 87 9.19 -0.71 -10.47
CA GLY A 87 10.18 0.31 -10.20
C GLY A 87 9.54 1.63 -9.79
N LEU A 88 10.41 2.61 -9.61
CA LEU A 88 10.04 4.00 -9.35
C LEU A 88 10.47 4.84 -10.54
N THR A 89 9.53 5.55 -11.16
CA THR A 89 9.84 6.47 -12.26
C THR A 89 9.90 7.90 -11.71
N PRO A 90 11.06 8.57 -11.75
CA PRO A 90 11.19 9.92 -11.22
C PRO A 90 10.68 10.98 -12.20
N GLN A 91 10.02 12.00 -11.65
CA GLN A 91 9.73 13.27 -12.30
C GLN A 91 10.27 14.39 -11.41
N LEU A 92 11.20 15.17 -11.97
CA LEU A 92 11.74 16.35 -11.31
C LEU A 92 10.89 17.57 -11.69
N HIS A 93 10.34 18.24 -10.69
CA HIS A 93 9.60 19.48 -10.88
C HIS A 93 10.52 20.71 -10.75
N THR A 94 10.09 21.83 -11.32
CA THR A 94 10.86 23.08 -11.35
C THR A 94 11.00 23.74 -9.98
N ASP A 95 10.17 23.36 -9.01
CA ASP A 95 10.23 23.75 -7.60
C ASP A 95 11.26 22.95 -6.78
N GLY A 96 11.97 22.02 -7.42
CA GLY A 96 12.93 21.12 -6.77
C GLY A 96 12.29 19.87 -6.16
N THR A 97 10.98 19.67 -6.31
CA THR A 97 10.29 18.48 -5.80
C THR A 97 10.50 17.28 -6.73
N TRP A 98 10.79 16.12 -6.14
CA TRP A 98 10.81 14.84 -6.86
C TRP A 98 9.49 14.12 -6.64
N ARG A 99 8.78 13.79 -7.72
CA ARG A 99 7.63 12.88 -7.68
C ARG A 99 8.05 11.53 -8.24
N LEU A 100 7.88 10.48 -7.44
CA LEU A 100 8.20 9.11 -7.83
C LEU A 100 6.91 8.34 -8.08
N SER A 101 6.70 7.90 -9.32
CA SER A 101 5.54 7.06 -9.67
C SER A 101 5.87 5.59 -9.42
N LEU A 102 5.07 4.93 -8.59
CA LEU A 102 5.20 3.49 -8.28
C LEU A 102 4.45 2.66 -9.32
N GLY A 103 5.19 1.87 -10.11
CA GLY A 103 4.59 0.90 -11.04
C GLY A 103 4.30 -0.43 -10.34
N LEU A 104 3.05 -0.87 -10.32
CA LEU A 104 2.64 -2.15 -9.73
C LEU A 104 2.50 -3.22 -10.82
N MET A 105 2.84 -4.48 -10.51
CA MET A 105 2.68 -5.61 -11.43
C MET A 105 1.21 -6.08 -11.45
N PRO A 106 0.59 -6.29 -12.64
CA PRO A 106 -0.77 -6.80 -12.76
C PRO A 106 -0.90 -8.23 -12.25
#